data_AF-A0A6H9IAQ9-F1
#
_entry.id   AF-A0A6H9IAQ9-F1
#
_cell.length_a   1.000
_cell.length_b   1.000
_cell.length_c   1.000
_cell.angle_alpha   90.00
_cell.angle_beta   90.00
_cell.angle_gamma   90.00
#
_symmetry.space_group_name_H-M   'P 1'
#
loop_
_entity.id
_entity.type
_entity.pdbx_description
1 polymer ?
#
loop_
_entity_poly.entity_id
_entity_poly.type
_entity_poly.pdbx_seq_one_letter_code
_entity_poly.pdbx_strand_id
1 'polypeptide(L)'
;MAYAKRLPSLARALGNAESEDSDPDSIVLLAESKETLAPVGTLRIHTNIHGPTEFERELALPSRFQGNSIAHVSRLGVVGGKSGTQVKLALFKALYRYCLARQIEWIMVTGIPPRDRDYVNLQFEDVFNDARMVTLPSSIGIPARLLAFNVRTAEQRWREGNHPFYDFMCNQIHEDIRIFDSVSGAWANSRAMRTNGRPTRRTPTMTFDVPVI
;
A
#
# COMPACT_ATOMS: atom_id res chain seq x y z
N MET A 1 11.80 -6.87 15.59
CA MET A 1 10.56 -6.08 15.47
C MET A 1 10.66 -4.78 16.26
N ALA A 2 10.61 -3.62 15.60
CA ALA A 2 10.88 -2.31 16.20
C ALA A 2 9.94 -1.90 17.36
N TYR A 3 8.78 -2.55 17.50
CA TYR A 3 7.79 -2.25 18.54
C TYR A 3 8.00 -2.99 19.87
N ALA A 4 8.73 -4.12 19.86
CA ALA A 4 8.79 -5.04 21.01
C ALA A 4 9.39 -4.42 22.28
N LYS A 5 10.30 -3.46 22.13
CA LYS A 5 10.98 -2.82 23.27
C LYS A 5 10.15 -1.72 23.94
N ARG A 6 9.18 -1.11 23.25
CA ARG A 6 8.46 0.08 23.74
C ARG A 6 6.95 -0.10 23.83
N LEU A 7 6.36 -1.00 23.03
CA LEU A 7 4.93 -1.30 23.02
C LEU A 7 4.75 -2.83 22.92
N PRO A 8 4.96 -3.57 24.02
CA PRO A 8 4.96 -5.03 24.00
C PRO A 8 3.59 -5.65 23.69
N SER A 9 2.50 -4.95 24.04
CA SER A 9 1.13 -5.33 23.68
C SER A 9 0.89 -5.21 22.18
N LEU A 10 1.28 -4.07 21.58
CA LEU A 10 1.24 -3.89 20.13
C LEU A 10 2.10 -4.92 19.42
N ALA A 11 3.33 -5.15 19.88
CA ALA A 11 4.21 -6.15 19.27
C ALA A 11 3.64 -7.59 19.33
N ARG A 12 2.92 -7.95 20.39
CA ARG A 12 2.21 -9.25 20.49
C ARG A 12 1.02 -9.32 19.55
N ALA A 13 0.19 -8.28 19.51
CA ALA A 13 -0.95 -8.21 18.59
C ALA A 13 -0.50 -8.24 17.12
N LEU A 14 0.62 -7.59 16.81
CA LEU A 14 1.22 -7.62 15.48
C LEU A 14 1.71 -9.03 15.06
N GLY A 15 1.95 -9.93 16.01
CA GLY A 15 2.41 -11.30 15.76
C GLY A 15 1.30 -12.28 15.35
N ASN A 16 0.03 -11.90 15.48
CA ASN A 16 -1.11 -12.71 15.06
C ASN A 16 -1.65 -12.19 13.72
N ALA A 17 -2.13 -13.12 12.88
CA ALA A 17 -2.86 -12.77 11.67
C ALA A 17 -4.19 -12.07 12.04
N GLU A 18 -4.48 -10.97 11.37
CA GLU A 18 -5.74 -10.23 11.49
C GLU A 18 -6.74 -10.73 10.45
N SER A 19 -8.04 -10.51 10.65
CA SER A 19 -9.08 -10.83 9.65
C SER A 19 -8.81 -10.11 8.31
N GLU A 20 -8.25 -8.90 8.37
CA GLU A 20 -7.82 -8.12 7.19
C GLU A 20 -6.68 -8.78 6.40
N ASP A 21 -5.95 -9.75 6.96
CA ASP A 21 -4.90 -10.47 6.23
C ASP A 21 -5.49 -11.51 5.26
N SER A 22 -6.77 -11.87 5.43
CA SER A 22 -7.51 -12.79 4.55
C SER A 22 -8.41 -12.08 3.55
N ASP A 23 -8.46 -10.75 3.59
CA ASP A 23 -9.28 -9.94 2.69
C ASP A 23 -8.73 -10.00 1.26
N PRO A 24 -9.57 -10.24 0.23
CA PRO A 24 -9.12 -10.27 -1.16
C PRO A 24 -8.49 -8.96 -1.66
N ASP A 25 -8.76 -7.83 -1.00
CA ASP A 25 -8.15 -6.53 -1.29
C ASP A 25 -6.87 -6.24 -0.51
N SER A 26 -6.41 -7.22 0.26
CA SER A 26 -5.19 -7.16 1.04
C SER A 26 -4.03 -7.80 0.30
N ILE A 27 -2.94 -7.05 0.15
CA ILE A 27 -1.68 -7.52 -0.43
C ILE A 27 -0.58 -7.28 0.58
N VAL A 28 0.17 -8.35 0.87
CA VAL A 28 1.37 -8.26 1.69
C VAL A 28 2.59 -8.25 0.78
N LEU A 29 3.40 -7.20 0.88
CA LEU A 29 4.72 -7.19 0.29
C LEU A 29 5.71 -7.73 1.32
N LEU A 30 6.53 -8.68 0.89
CA LEU A 30 7.60 -9.27 1.68
C LEU A 30 8.94 -8.95 1.01
N ALA A 31 9.88 -8.43 1.79
CA ALA A 31 11.26 -8.28 1.38
C ALA A 31 12.09 -9.37 2.04
N GLU A 32 12.83 -10.13 1.22
CA GLU A 32 13.68 -11.24 1.66
C GLU A 32 15.15 -10.92 1.38
N SER A 33 16.03 -11.38 2.26
CA SER A 33 17.47 -11.33 2.05
C SER A 33 17.87 -12.24 0.89
N LYS A 34 18.63 -11.74 -0.08
CA LYS A 34 19.17 -12.58 -1.17
C LYS A 34 20.15 -13.64 -0.67
N GLU A 35 20.86 -13.36 0.41
CA GLU A 35 21.89 -14.25 0.97
C GLU A 35 21.27 -15.37 1.81
N THR A 36 20.24 -15.06 2.59
CA THR A 36 19.72 -15.96 3.63
C THR A 36 18.27 -16.37 3.41
N LEU A 37 17.58 -15.77 2.44
CA LEU A 37 16.13 -15.89 2.22
C LEU A 37 15.27 -15.53 3.44
N ALA A 38 15.88 -14.95 4.48
CA ALA A 38 15.15 -14.55 5.68
C ALA A 38 14.31 -13.29 5.39
N PRO A 39 13.12 -13.16 5.99
CA PRO A 39 12.30 -11.96 5.86
C PRO A 39 13.00 -10.77 6.55
N VAL A 40 13.29 -9.73 5.77
CA VAL A 40 13.97 -8.51 6.24
C VAL A 40 13.05 -7.28 6.26
N GLY A 41 11.88 -7.36 5.63
CA GLY A 41 10.87 -6.32 5.72
C GLY A 41 9.51 -6.76 5.20
N THR A 42 8.48 -6.00 5.57
CA THR A 42 7.09 -6.24 5.16
C THR A 42 6.29 -4.95 5.16
N LEU A 43 5.25 -4.88 4.33
CA LEU A 43 4.13 -3.95 4.47
C LEU A 43 2.84 -4.59 3.93
N ARG A 44 1.70 -4.13 4.41
CA ARG A 44 0.38 -4.51 3.91
C ARG A 44 -0.24 -3.33 3.16
N ILE A 45 -0.89 -3.64 2.05
CA ILE A 45 -1.68 -2.73 1.23
C ILE A 45 -3.12 -3.24 1.29
N HIS A 46 -4.04 -2.44 1.76
CA HIS A 46 -5.47 -2.71 1.65
C HIS A 46 -6.12 -1.59 0.83
N THR A 47 -6.83 -1.93 -0.24
CA THR A 47 -7.41 -0.91 -1.15
C THR A 47 -8.91 -0.80 -1.00
N ASN A 48 -9.48 0.38 -1.28
CA ASN A 48 -10.92 0.57 -1.28
C ASN A 48 -11.64 0.14 -2.57
N ILE A 49 -11.09 -0.80 -3.34
CA ILE A 49 -11.63 -1.19 -4.66
C ILE A 49 -12.97 -1.92 -4.53
N HIS A 50 -13.11 -2.87 -3.59
CA HIS A 50 -14.36 -3.61 -3.40
C HIS A 50 -15.10 -3.26 -2.11
N GLY A 51 -14.55 -2.40 -1.26
CA GLY A 51 -15.18 -1.92 -0.02
C GLY A 51 -14.39 -0.79 0.62
N PRO A 52 -14.97 -0.02 1.56
CA PRO A 52 -14.27 1.09 2.19
C PRO A 52 -13.08 0.61 3.03
N THR A 53 -11.98 1.37 3.04
CA THR A 53 -10.86 1.14 3.98
C THR A 53 -11.24 1.45 5.43
N GLU A 54 -10.43 1.03 6.41
CA GLU A 54 -10.61 1.43 7.82
C GLU A 54 -10.66 2.96 7.98
N PHE A 55 -9.83 3.70 7.24
CA PHE A 55 -9.84 5.16 7.29
C PHE A 55 -11.18 5.75 6.85
N GLU A 56 -11.81 5.19 5.80
CA GLU A 56 -13.13 5.65 5.33
C GLU A 56 -14.26 5.27 6.28
N ARG A 57 -14.13 4.13 6.99
CA ARG A 57 -15.14 3.67 7.95
C ARG A 57 -15.10 4.43 9.27
N GLU A 58 -13.89 4.68 9.77
CA GLU A 58 -13.68 5.20 11.12
C GLU A 58 -13.49 6.72 11.15
N LEU A 59 -13.13 7.35 10.03
CA LEU A 59 -12.78 8.77 9.98
C LEU A 59 -13.63 9.55 8.97
N ALA A 60 -14.00 10.77 9.33
CA ALA A 60 -14.58 11.73 8.40
C ALA A 60 -13.49 12.34 7.50
N LEU A 61 -13.15 11.64 6.40
CA LEU A 61 -12.12 12.09 5.48
C LEU A 61 -12.54 13.39 4.75
N PRO A 62 -11.61 14.34 4.55
CA PRO A 62 -11.85 15.54 3.75
C PRO A 62 -12.35 15.24 2.35
N SER A 63 -13.14 16.15 1.77
CA SER A 63 -13.79 15.98 0.45
C SER A 63 -12.82 15.62 -0.67
N ARG A 64 -11.57 16.09 -0.63
CA ARG A 64 -10.53 15.76 -1.63
C ARG A 64 -10.19 14.27 -1.72
N PHE A 65 -10.57 13.45 -0.74
CA PHE A 65 -10.36 12.00 -0.75
C PHE A 65 -11.63 11.21 -1.07
N GLN A 66 -12.81 11.85 -1.05
CA GLN A 66 -14.08 11.18 -1.27
C GLN A 66 -14.21 10.74 -2.73
N GLY A 67 -14.61 9.48 -2.93
CA GLY A 67 -14.78 8.89 -4.27
C GLY A 67 -13.48 8.55 -5.00
N ASN A 68 -12.31 8.76 -4.38
CA ASN A 68 -11.02 8.42 -4.96
C ASN A 68 -10.54 7.05 -4.47
N SER A 69 -9.68 6.41 -5.27
CA SER A 69 -9.05 5.14 -4.92
C SER A 69 -7.95 5.36 -3.87
N ILE A 70 -8.05 4.63 -2.77
CA ILE A 70 -7.19 4.74 -1.59
C ILE A 70 -6.52 3.38 -1.32
N ALA A 71 -5.20 3.40 -1.13
CA ALA A 71 -4.45 2.32 -0.52
C ALA A 71 -4.13 2.66 0.94
N HIS A 72 -4.75 1.97 1.88
CA HIS A 72 -4.36 1.94 3.28
C HIS A 72 -3.10 1.08 3.43
N VAL A 73 -2.01 1.70 3.88
CA VAL A 73 -0.76 1.02 4.20
C VAL A 73 -0.67 0.78 5.69
N SER A 74 -0.48 -0.49 6.06
CA SER A 74 -0.27 -0.90 7.44
C SER A 74 0.87 -1.91 7.55
N ARG A 75 1.16 -2.34 8.79
CA ARG A 75 2.16 -3.39 9.10
C ARG A 75 3.57 -3.13 8.53
N LEU A 76 3.96 -1.88 8.25
CA LEU A 76 5.32 -1.56 7.80
C LEU A 76 6.35 -1.93 8.88
N GLY A 77 7.16 -2.93 8.59
CA GLY A 77 8.20 -3.42 9.48
C GLY A 77 9.47 -3.74 8.70
N VAL A 78 10.63 -3.35 9.20
CA VAL A 78 11.94 -3.68 8.62
C VAL A 78 12.93 -4.08 9.70
N VAL A 79 13.97 -4.81 9.32
CA VAL A 79 15.14 -5.04 10.16
C VAL A 79 15.80 -3.72 10.58
N GLY A 80 16.56 -3.72 11.68
CA GLY A 80 17.22 -2.51 12.18
C GLY A 80 18.45 -2.10 11.35
N GLY A 81 18.89 -0.86 11.52
CA GLY A 81 20.13 -0.35 10.93
C GLY A 81 20.00 0.09 9.46
N LYS A 82 21.15 0.34 8.81
CA LYS A 82 21.22 0.88 7.44
C LYS A 82 20.52 -0.01 6.40
N SER A 83 20.58 -1.33 6.57
CA SER A 83 19.88 -2.29 5.71
C SER A 83 18.37 -2.06 5.77
N GLY A 84 17.81 -1.85 6.96
CA GLY A 84 16.39 -1.54 7.15
C GLY A 84 15.91 -0.30 6.41
N THR A 85 16.72 0.76 6.36
CA THR A 85 16.39 1.99 5.62
C THR A 85 16.28 1.72 4.12
N GLN A 86 17.21 0.96 3.55
CA GLN A 86 17.19 0.59 2.13
C GLN A 86 16.00 -0.32 1.81
N VAL A 87 15.75 -1.33 2.65
CA VAL A 87 14.60 -2.23 2.52
C VAL A 87 13.29 -1.42 2.56
N LYS A 88 13.18 -0.44 3.45
CA LYS A 88 12.01 0.43 3.54
C LYS A 88 11.80 1.22 2.23
N LEU A 89 12.86 1.79 1.67
CA LEU A 89 12.76 2.54 0.40
C LEU A 89 12.37 1.62 -0.77
N ALA A 90 12.91 0.42 -0.84
CA ALA A 90 12.53 -0.59 -1.84
C ALA A 90 11.05 -1.00 -1.69
N LEU A 91 10.59 -1.19 -0.46
CA LEU A 91 9.19 -1.47 -0.12
C LEU A 91 8.26 -0.31 -0.54
N PHE A 92 8.64 0.95 -0.32
CA PHE A 92 7.90 2.10 -0.83
C PHE A 92 7.86 2.16 -2.36
N LYS A 93 8.96 1.84 -3.03
CA LYS A 93 8.99 1.75 -4.49
C LYS A 93 8.04 0.67 -5.01
N ALA A 94 8.01 -0.48 -4.34
CA ALA A 94 7.11 -1.57 -4.67
C ALA A 94 5.64 -1.16 -4.51
N LEU A 95 5.30 -0.53 -3.37
CA LEU A 95 3.99 0.07 -3.11
C LEU A 95 3.61 1.12 -4.18
N TYR A 96 4.52 2.04 -4.50
CA TYR A 96 4.26 3.10 -5.49
C TYR A 96 3.93 2.52 -6.87
N ARG A 97 4.73 1.55 -7.33
CA ARG A 97 4.50 0.85 -8.60
C ARG A 97 3.21 0.03 -8.60
N TYR A 98 2.87 -0.61 -7.48
CA TYR A 98 1.58 -1.28 -7.31
C TYR A 98 0.42 -0.29 -7.51
N CYS A 99 0.47 0.83 -6.81
CA CYS A 99 -0.56 1.86 -6.89
C CYS A 99 -0.68 2.47 -8.29
N LEU A 100 0.43 2.73 -8.99
CA LEU A 100 0.41 3.19 -10.38
C LEU A 100 -0.30 2.19 -11.30
N ALA A 101 0.07 0.91 -11.24
CA ALA A 101 -0.52 -0.12 -12.10
C ALA A 101 -2.00 -0.35 -11.83
N ARG A 102 -2.43 -0.18 -10.58
CA ARG A 102 -3.82 -0.32 -10.15
C ARG A 102 -4.64 0.97 -10.24
N GLN A 103 -4.04 2.06 -10.72
CA GLN A 103 -4.67 3.37 -10.78
C GLN A 103 -5.23 3.82 -9.42
N ILE A 104 -4.49 3.50 -8.34
CA ILE A 104 -4.76 4.03 -7.01
C ILE A 104 -4.26 5.46 -6.95
N GLU A 105 -5.12 6.41 -6.57
CA GLU A 105 -4.77 7.83 -6.54
C GLU A 105 -4.05 8.23 -5.24
N TRP A 106 -4.46 7.67 -4.10
CA TRP A 106 -3.95 8.04 -2.79
C TRP A 106 -3.38 6.85 -2.05
N ILE A 107 -2.16 7.01 -1.53
CA ILE A 107 -1.63 6.15 -0.48
C ILE A 107 -1.86 6.85 0.86
N MET A 108 -2.43 6.15 1.84
CA MET A 108 -2.63 6.68 3.19
C MET A 108 -1.97 5.80 4.24
N VAL A 109 -1.38 6.44 5.25
CA VAL A 109 -0.64 5.75 6.32
C VAL A 109 -0.74 6.50 7.64
N THR A 110 -0.68 5.76 8.74
CA THR A 110 -0.51 6.35 10.07
C THR A 110 0.97 6.45 10.46
N GLY A 111 1.37 7.63 10.93
CA GLY A 111 2.73 7.94 11.34
C GLY A 111 2.78 8.50 12.75
N ILE A 112 3.60 7.91 13.63
CA ILE A 112 3.83 8.42 14.99
C ILE A 112 5.13 9.21 15.00
N PRO A 113 5.13 10.51 15.35
CA PRO A 113 6.37 11.28 15.48
C PRO A 113 7.37 10.68 16.48
N PRO A 114 8.69 10.72 16.19
CA PRO A 114 9.35 11.23 14.98
C PRO A 114 9.54 10.15 13.88
N ARG A 115 8.87 8.99 13.99
CA ARG A 115 9.02 7.87 13.03
C ARG A 115 8.29 8.13 11.72
N ASP A 116 7.42 9.14 11.70
CA ASP A 116 6.72 9.66 10.52
C ASP A 116 7.63 10.43 9.56
N ARG A 117 8.84 10.83 10.00
CA ARG A 117 9.81 11.57 9.18
C ARG A 117 10.12 10.91 7.84
N ASP A 118 10.12 9.58 7.77
CA ASP A 118 10.35 8.89 6.49
C ASP A 118 9.22 9.15 5.49
N TYR A 119 7.97 9.24 5.95
CA TYR A 119 6.84 9.61 5.08
C TYR A 119 6.93 11.09 4.67
N VAL A 120 7.29 11.97 5.60
CA VAL A 120 7.49 13.40 5.30
C VAL A 120 8.61 13.58 4.27
N ASN A 121 9.72 12.84 4.40
CA ASN A 121 10.83 12.83 3.45
C ASN A 121 10.45 12.24 2.08
N LEU A 122 9.33 11.52 1.99
CA LEU A 122 8.73 11.06 0.74
C LEU A 122 7.63 12.00 0.22
N GLN A 123 7.47 13.18 0.84
CA GLN A 123 6.43 14.16 0.53
C GLN A 123 5.00 13.63 0.72
N PHE A 124 4.79 12.82 1.76
CA PHE A 124 3.47 12.61 2.32
C PHE A 124 3.04 13.88 3.08
N GLU A 125 1.77 14.21 2.99
CA GLU A 125 1.16 15.42 3.55
C GLU A 125 0.10 15.03 4.58
N ASP A 126 -0.16 15.88 5.57
CA ASP A 126 -1.25 15.63 6.52
C ASP A 126 -2.59 15.56 5.80
N VAL A 127 -3.38 14.53 6.14
CA VAL A 127 -4.78 14.42 5.69
C VAL A 127 -5.60 15.56 6.28
N PHE A 128 -5.40 15.84 7.57
CA PHE A 128 -6.10 16.88 8.33
C PHE A 128 -5.18 18.07 8.59
N ASN A 129 -5.61 19.26 8.20
CA ASN A 129 -4.81 20.50 8.29
C ASN A 129 -4.62 21.01 9.73
N ASP A 130 -5.38 20.51 10.70
CA ASP A 130 -5.35 20.90 12.11
C ASP A 130 -4.32 20.11 12.94
N ALA A 131 -3.45 19.33 12.28
CA ALA A 131 -2.45 18.47 12.91
C ALA A 131 -3.03 17.49 13.94
N ARG A 132 -4.33 17.15 13.82
CA ARG A 132 -4.98 16.24 14.75
C ARG A 132 -4.42 14.83 14.63
N MET A 133 -4.29 14.17 15.78
CA MET A 133 -3.98 12.75 15.83
C MET A 133 -5.27 11.95 15.72
N VAL A 134 -5.23 10.85 14.96
CA VAL A 134 -6.32 9.89 14.86
C VAL A 134 -6.00 8.63 15.64
N THR A 135 -7.04 7.99 16.17
CA THR A 135 -6.97 6.69 16.82
C THR A 135 -7.80 5.72 16.02
N LEU A 136 -7.23 4.56 15.69
CA LEU A 136 -7.89 3.55 14.88
C LEU A 136 -7.93 2.21 15.62
N PRO A 137 -8.92 1.36 15.35
CA PRO A 137 -8.95 -0.02 15.84
C PRO A 137 -7.64 -0.77 15.57
N SER A 138 -7.12 -0.69 14.34
CA SER A 138 -5.86 -1.33 13.92
C SER A 138 -4.62 -0.81 14.66
N SER A 139 -4.66 0.42 15.19
CA SER A 139 -3.56 1.01 15.97
C SER A 139 -3.66 0.73 17.48
N ILE A 140 -4.64 -0.07 17.92
CA ILE A 140 -4.93 -0.36 19.33
C ILE A 140 -5.09 0.95 20.14
N GLY A 141 -5.72 1.95 19.51
CA GLY A 141 -5.97 3.25 20.13
C GLY A 141 -4.74 4.14 20.30
N ILE A 142 -3.58 3.80 19.72
CA ILE A 142 -2.40 4.67 19.75
C ILE A 142 -2.65 5.86 18.81
N PRO A 143 -2.61 7.11 19.31
CA PRO A 143 -2.78 8.30 18.48
C PRO A 143 -1.62 8.45 17.49
N ALA A 144 -1.94 8.71 16.22
CA ALA A 144 -0.97 8.91 15.15
C ALA A 144 -1.44 9.99 14.17
N ARG A 145 -0.52 10.61 13.43
CA ARG A 145 -0.87 11.46 12.29
C ARG A 145 -1.39 10.58 11.17
N LEU A 146 -2.42 11.04 10.47
CA LEU A 146 -2.83 10.45 9.20
C LEU A 146 -2.20 11.23 8.05
N LEU A 147 -1.39 10.55 7.26
CA LEU A 147 -0.64 11.12 6.15
C LEU A 147 -1.11 10.53 4.83
N ALA A 148 -1.15 11.34 3.78
CA ALA A 148 -1.53 10.94 2.43
C ALA A 148 -0.46 11.30 1.40
N PHE A 149 -0.36 10.50 0.36
CA PHE A 149 0.56 10.69 -0.75
C PHE A 149 -0.19 10.55 -2.07
N ASN A 150 -0.11 11.58 -2.91
CA ASN A 150 -0.74 11.58 -4.22
C ASN A 150 0.16 10.82 -5.21
N VAL A 151 -0.31 9.65 -5.65
CA VAL A 151 0.42 8.75 -6.54
C VAL A 151 0.61 9.38 -7.93
N ARG A 152 -0.44 10.03 -8.43
CA ARG A 152 -0.50 10.60 -9.78
C ARG A 152 0.48 11.76 -9.96
N THR A 153 0.60 12.64 -8.98
CA THR A 153 1.47 13.84 -9.08
C THR A 153 2.88 13.61 -8.52
N ALA A 154 3.14 12.47 -7.88
CA ALA A 154 4.40 12.17 -7.21
C ALA A 154 5.63 12.33 -8.11
N GLU A 155 5.64 11.69 -9.28
CA GLU A 155 6.79 11.73 -10.18
C GLU A 155 7.12 13.17 -10.61
N GLN A 156 6.09 13.93 -10.99
CA GLN A 156 6.26 15.33 -11.39
C GLN A 156 6.84 16.15 -10.22
N ARG A 157 6.24 16.07 -9.02
CA ARG A 157 6.72 16.80 -7.83
C ARG A 157 8.16 16.42 -7.49
N TRP A 158 8.52 15.14 -7.59
CA TRP A 158 9.88 14.68 -7.32
C TRP A 158 10.87 15.16 -8.36
N ARG A 159 10.51 15.13 -9.65
CA ARG A 159 11.36 15.62 -10.74
C ARG A 159 11.60 17.12 -10.64
N GLU A 160 10.52 17.90 -10.51
CA GLU A 160 10.59 19.37 -10.44
C GLU A 160 11.30 19.86 -9.17
N GLY A 161 11.13 19.14 -8.06
CA GLY A 161 11.77 19.45 -6.79
C GLY A 161 13.21 18.96 -6.64
N ASN A 162 13.82 18.35 -7.67
CA ASN A 162 15.12 17.66 -7.56
C ASN A 162 15.20 16.72 -6.36
N HIS A 163 14.14 15.94 -6.15
CA HIS A 163 13.99 15.14 -4.95
C HIS A 163 15.07 14.04 -4.87
N PRO A 164 15.76 13.84 -3.73
CA PRO A 164 16.86 12.88 -3.63
C PRO A 164 16.50 11.43 -3.97
N PHE A 165 15.22 11.08 -3.82
CA PHE A 165 14.72 9.73 -4.14
C PHE A 165 14.12 9.60 -5.54
N TYR A 166 14.09 10.66 -6.36
CA TYR A 166 13.48 10.64 -7.69
C TYR A 166 14.04 9.51 -8.56
N ASP A 167 15.37 9.47 -8.73
CA ASP A 167 16.01 8.45 -9.57
C ASP A 167 15.75 7.04 -9.05
N PHE A 168 15.88 6.83 -7.74
CA PHE A 168 15.62 5.52 -7.14
C PHE A 168 14.16 5.10 -7.34
N MET A 169 13.19 5.99 -7.14
CA MET A 169 11.76 5.64 -7.19
C MET A 169 11.26 5.45 -8.62
N CYS A 170 11.68 6.31 -9.55
CA CYS A 170 11.08 6.44 -10.88
C CYS A 170 11.97 5.87 -12.00
N ASN A 171 13.27 6.19 -12.02
CA ASN A 171 14.13 5.93 -13.18
C ASN A 171 14.84 4.58 -13.11
N GLN A 172 15.34 4.20 -11.93
CA GLN A 172 16.09 2.95 -11.78
C GLN A 172 15.17 1.73 -11.96
N ILE A 173 15.68 0.67 -12.59
CA ILE A 173 14.98 -0.61 -12.68
C ILE A 173 15.58 -1.57 -11.65
N HIS A 174 14.72 -2.26 -10.92
CA HIS A 174 15.08 -3.24 -9.90
C HIS A 174 14.33 -4.54 -10.20
N GLU A 175 15.02 -5.55 -10.70
CA GLU A 175 14.45 -6.85 -11.12
C GLU A 175 13.97 -7.72 -9.95
N ASP A 176 14.41 -7.40 -8.74
CA ASP A 176 13.99 -8.01 -7.48
C ASP A 176 12.70 -7.41 -6.92
N ILE A 177 12.26 -6.25 -7.42
CA ILE A 177 10.95 -5.68 -7.07
C ILE A 177 9.89 -6.27 -8.01
N ARG A 178 9.35 -7.42 -7.60
CA ARG A 178 8.36 -8.19 -8.37
C ARG A 178 6.99 -8.09 -7.71
N ILE A 179 6.15 -7.21 -8.24
CA ILE A 179 4.87 -6.84 -7.62
C ILE A 179 3.71 -7.72 -8.14
N PHE A 180 3.82 -8.22 -9.38
CA PHE A 180 2.71 -8.93 -10.06
C PHE A 180 2.90 -10.43 -10.19
N ASP A 181 4.11 -10.95 -9.98
CA ASP A 181 4.44 -12.36 -10.13
C ASP A 181 3.51 -13.25 -9.29
N SER A 182 3.26 -12.87 -8.03
CA SER A 182 2.42 -13.61 -7.08
C SER A 182 0.92 -13.38 -7.27
N VAL A 183 0.54 -12.29 -7.93
CA VAL A 183 -0.88 -11.90 -8.06
C VAL A 183 -1.52 -12.64 -9.24
N SER A 184 -0.73 -13.14 -10.20
CA SER A 184 -1.16 -13.99 -11.32
C SER A 184 -2.13 -15.12 -10.93
N GLY A 185 -1.92 -15.76 -9.78
CA GLY A 185 -2.78 -16.84 -9.28
C GLY A 185 -4.13 -16.36 -8.73
N ALA A 186 -4.19 -15.17 -8.15
CA ALA A 186 -5.43 -14.57 -7.65
C ALA A 186 -6.31 -14.01 -8.80
N TRP A 187 -5.70 -13.57 -9.91
CA TRP A 187 -6.42 -13.04 -11.07
C TRP A 187 -6.96 -14.14 -11.99
N ALA A 188 -6.37 -15.34 -11.96
CA ALA A 188 -6.88 -16.52 -12.66
C ALA A 188 -8.27 -16.94 -12.17
N ASN A 189 -8.62 -16.64 -10.93
CA ASN A 189 -9.97 -16.86 -10.37
C ASN A 189 -10.89 -15.66 -10.66
N SER A 190 -11.00 -15.28 -11.92
CA SER A 190 -11.98 -14.27 -12.35
C SER A 190 -13.35 -14.92 -12.67
N ARG A 191 -14.38 -14.51 -11.92
CA ARG A 191 -15.81 -14.43 -12.31
C ARG A 191 -16.59 -15.69 -12.76
N ALA A 192 -15.98 -16.87 -12.89
CA ALA A 192 -16.72 -18.07 -13.33
C ALA A 192 -17.69 -18.67 -12.28
N MET A 193 -17.57 -18.28 -11.01
CA MET A 193 -18.29 -18.94 -9.91
C MET A 193 -19.33 -18.05 -9.21
N ARG A 194 -19.88 -17.06 -9.93
CA ARG A 194 -21.05 -16.26 -9.50
C ARG A 194 -22.15 -16.22 -10.57
N THR A 195 -22.50 -17.36 -11.17
CA THR A 195 -23.86 -17.56 -11.71
C THR A 195 -24.21 -19.04 -11.58
N ASN A 196 -24.96 -19.39 -10.55
CA ASN A 196 -25.70 -20.64 -10.53
C ASN A 196 -27.00 -20.38 -11.30
N GLY A 197 -27.04 -20.80 -12.57
CA GLY A 197 -28.20 -20.68 -13.45
C GLY A 197 -27.94 -21.45 -14.76
N ARG A 198 -28.71 -22.53 -14.97
CA ARG A 198 -28.71 -23.50 -16.08
C ARG A 198 -28.21 -23.02 -17.47
N PRO A 199 -27.64 -23.92 -18.29
CA PRO A 199 -26.98 -23.56 -19.54
C PRO A 199 -28.01 -23.24 -20.63
N THR A 200 -27.86 -22.08 -21.27
CA THR A 200 -28.36 -21.87 -22.63
C THR A 200 -27.26 -21.32 -23.52
N ARG A 201 -27.09 -22.01 -24.64
CA ARG A 201 -26.07 -21.88 -25.67
C ARG A 201 -26.34 -20.66 -26.55
N ARG A 202 -25.34 -19.78 -26.73
CA ARG A 202 -24.92 -19.18 -28.02
C ARG A 202 -23.84 -18.10 -27.81
N THR A 203 -22.71 -18.28 -28.49
CA THR A 203 -21.67 -17.28 -28.72
C THR A 203 -22.17 -16.18 -29.67
N PRO A 204 -21.71 -14.94 -29.47
CA PRO A 204 -21.07 -14.25 -30.59
C PRO A 204 -19.73 -13.63 -30.21
N THR A 205 -18.77 -13.82 -31.10
CA THR A 205 -17.46 -13.17 -31.11
C THR A 205 -17.64 -11.67 -31.35
N MET A 206 -17.14 -10.82 -30.45
CA MET A 206 -16.92 -9.40 -30.74
C MET A 206 -15.42 -9.17 -30.87
N THR A 207 -14.99 -8.94 -32.10
CA THR A 207 -13.67 -8.45 -32.46
C THR A 207 -13.61 -6.95 -32.14
N PHE A 208 -12.60 -6.51 -31.40
CA PHE A 208 -12.33 -5.09 -31.18
C PHE A 208 -11.16 -4.67 -32.08
N ASP A 209 -11.44 -3.89 -33.11
CA ASP A 209 -10.44 -3.19 -33.90
C ASP A 209 -10.10 -1.87 -33.20
N VAL A 210 -8.82 -1.68 -32.87
CA VAL A 210 -8.29 -0.40 -32.37
C VAL A 210 -7.61 0.30 -33.55
N PRO A 211 -8.10 1.48 -34.00
CA PRO A 211 -7.41 2.24 -35.03
C PRO A 211 -6.16 2.90 -34.44
N VAL A 212 -5.01 2.63 -35.05
CA VAL A 212 -3.78 3.38 -34.83
C VAL A 212 -3.93 4.72 -35.57
N ILE A 213 -3.83 5.83 -34.85
CA ILE A 213 -3.55 7.16 -35.41
C ILE A 213 -2.05 7.37 -35.34
#